data_AF-X1C546-F1
#
_entry.id   AF-X1C546-F1
#
_cell.length_a   1.000
_cell.length_b   1.000
_cell.length_c   1.000
_cell.angle_alpha   90.00
_cell.angle_beta   90.00
_cell.angle_gamma   90.00
#
_symmetry.space_group_name_H-M   'P 1'
#
loop_
_entity.id
_entity.type
_entity.pdbx_description
1 polymer ?
#
loop_
_entity_poly.entity_id
_entity_poly.type
_entity_poly.pdbx_seq_one_letter_code
_entity_poly.pdbx_strand_id
1 'polypeptide(L)'
;GYCLPDEYGEKIRFLKENVKGIHKAILSTHCHNDLGMATANTISGVLNGARQVEVTINGIGERAGNTSLEEVSMILKSRRKGFNLTTGIDSKKIHKTSRLVSSLMNMPVQANKAIVGRNAFAHSSGIHQDGVGLKWRISFLHN
;
A
#
# COMPACT_ATOMS: atom_id res chain seq x y z
N GLY A 1 13.96 1.47 4.52
CA GLY A 1 12.90 2.24 3.87
C GLY A 1 13.30 3.68 3.65
N TYR A 2 14.28 3.93 2.77
CA TYR A 2 14.65 5.30 2.35
C TYR A 2 14.73 5.48 0.83
N CYS A 3 14.72 4.37 0.08
CA CYS A 3 14.75 4.38 -1.38
C CYS A 3 13.49 5.06 -1.93
N LEU A 4 13.63 5.88 -2.96
CA LEU A 4 12.50 6.45 -3.68
C LEU A 4 11.84 5.37 -4.57
N PRO A 5 10.56 5.52 -4.92
CA PRO A 5 9.85 4.54 -5.73
C PRO A 5 10.47 4.33 -7.10
N ASP A 6 10.92 5.40 -7.76
CA ASP A 6 11.55 5.32 -9.08
C ASP A 6 12.87 4.54 -9.00
N GLU A 7 13.75 4.88 -8.05
CA GLU A 7 15.01 4.16 -7.80
C GLU A 7 14.78 2.68 -7.49
N TYR A 8 13.74 2.37 -6.71
CA TYR A 8 13.41 0.98 -6.37
C TYR A 8 12.91 0.21 -7.59
N GLY A 9 12.05 0.84 -8.39
CA GLY A 9 11.55 0.28 -9.64
C GLY A 9 12.67 0.00 -10.64
N GLU A 10 13.61 0.94 -10.79
CA GLU A 10 14.78 0.79 -11.65
C GLU A 10 15.66 -0.38 -11.24
N LYS A 11 15.87 -0.59 -9.93
CA LYS A 11 16.61 -1.76 -9.43
C LYS A 11 15.93 -3.08 -9.82
N ILE A 12 14.60 -3.17 -9.67
CA ILE A 12 13.85 -4.37 -10.05
C ILE A 12 13.91 -4.60 -11.57
N ARG A 13 13.75 -3.54 -12.37
CA ARG A 13 13.88 -3.61 -13.83
C ARG A 13 15.28 -4.08 -14.25
N PHE A 14 16.31 -3.48 -13.66
CA PHE A 14 17.70 -3.83 -13.91
C PHE A 14 17.94 -5.31 -13.62
N LEU A 15 17.49 -5.81 -12.48
CA LEU A 15 17.61 -7.25 -12.16
C LEU A 15 16.93 -8.08 -13.25
N LYS A 16 15.68 -7.78 -13.59
CA LYS A 16 14.88 -8.49 -14.60
C LYS A 16 15.54 -8.53 -15.98
N GLU A 17 16.26 -7.49 -16.36
CA GLU A 17 16.90 -7.38 -17.68
C GLU A 17 18.31 -7.99 -17.72
N ASN A 18 19.04 -7.98 -16.60
CA ASN A 18 20.48 -8.30 -16.58
C ASN A 18 20.82 -9.66 -15.97
N VAL A 19 19.94 -10.25 -15.16
CA VAL A 19 20.22 -11.55 -14.52
C VAL A 19 19.91 -12.71 -15.46
N LYS A 20 20.95 -13.50 -15.80
CA LYS A 20 20.80 -14.72 -16.60
C LYS A 20 19.93 -15.74 -15.86
N GLY A 21 18.92 -16.28 -16.53
CA GLY A 21 18.03 -17.29 -15.95
C GLY A 21 16.92 -16.73 -15.05
N ILE A 22 16.75 -15.41 -14.97
CA ILE A 22 15.75 -14.78 -14.09
C ILE A 22 14.30 -15.21 -14.35
N HIS A 23 13.98 -15.64 -15.58
CA HIS A 23 12.66 -16.20 -15.92
C HIS A 23 12.34 -17.51 -15.16
N LYS A 24 13.33 -18.16 -14.56
CA LYS A 24 13.16 -19.35 -13.71
C LYS A 24 12.91 -18.99 -12.23
N ALA A 25 13.05 -17.72 -11.86
CA ALA A 25 12.89 -17.23 -10.50
C ALA A 25 11.75 -16.22 -10.41
N ILE A 26 11.16 -16.09 -9.23
CA ILE A 26 10.15 -15.08 -8.94
C ILE A 26 10.84 -13.94 -8.19
N LEU A 27 10.78 -12.73 -8.75
CA LEU A 27 11.24 -11.53 -8.06
C LEU A 27 10.22 -11.17 -6.97
N SER A 28 10.71 -11.14 -5.73
CA SER A 28 9.98 -10.67 -4.55
C SER A 28 10.36 -9.23 -4.20
N THR A 29 9.41 -8.45 -3.71
CA THR A 29 9.66 -7.14 -3.11
C THR A 29 9.40 -7.17 -1.62
N HIS A 30 10.37 -6.72 -0.84
CA HIS A 30 10.26 -6.49 0.60
C HIS A 30 10.66 -5.05 0.89
N CYS A 31 9.75 -4.27 1.48
CA CYS A 31 9.99 -2.87 1.78
C CYS A 31 9.63 -2.55 3.23
N HIS A 32 10.54 -1.84 3.90
CA HIS A 32 10.31 -1.25 5.21
C HIS A 32 9.73 0.17 5.09
N ASN A 33 8.92 0.57 6.07
CA ASN A 33 8.14 1.80 6.06
C ASN A 33 8.75 2.94 6.88
N ASP A 34 10.08 2.96 7.07
CA ASP A 34 10.79 3.93 7.91
C ASP A 34 10.46 5.39 7.56
N LEU A 35 10.33 5.70 6.28
CA LEU A 35 9.97 7.03 5.77
C LEU A 35 8.60 7.07 5.06
N GLY A 36 7.71 6.12 5.33
CA GLY A 36 6.35 6.11 4.75
C GLY A 36 6.26 5.67 3.27
N MET A 37 7.34 5.12 2.70
CA MET A 37 7.42 4.80 1.26
C MET A 37 7.18 3.32 0.92
N ALA A 38 6.89 2.45 1.89
CA ALA A 38 6.90 1.00 1.67
C ALA A 38 5.90 0.54 0.60
N THR A 39 4.65 1.03 0.69
CA THR A 39 3.59 0.71 -0.28
C THR A 39 3.93 1.23 -1.68
N ALA A 40 4.44 2.47 -1.80
CA ALA A 40 4.82 3.05 -3.08
C ALA A 40 5.98 2.28 -3.76
N ASN A 41 7.03 1.98 -3.00
CA ASN A 41 8.17 1.20 -3.48
C ASN A 41 7.75 -0.20 -3.92
N THR A 42 6.89 -0.83 -3.14
CA THR A 42 6.33 -2.15 -3.47
C THR A 42 5.60 -2.14 -4.81
N ILE A 43 4.71 -1.17 -5.03
CA ILE A 43 3.98 -1.04 -6.31
C ILE A 43 4.92 -0.73 -7.47
N SER A 44 5.93 0.11 -7.25
CA SER A 44 6.96 0.37 -8.27
C SER A 44 7.72 -0.91 -8.66
N GLY A 45 8.07 -1.75 -7.69
CA GLY A 45 8.69 -3.05 -7.98
C GLY A 45 7.77 -3.98 -8.75
N VAL A 46 6.48 -4.04 -8.40
CA VAL A 46 5.48 -4.84 -9.13
C VAL A 46 5.35 -4.38 -10.59
N LEU A 47 5.31 -3.07 -10.82
CA LEU A 47 5.28 -2.47 -12.16
C LEU A 47 6.52 -2.84 -12.99
N ASN A 48 7.69 -2.89 -12.37
CA ASN A 48 8.95 -3.23 -13.04
C ASN A 48 9.22 -4.74 -13.14
N GLY A 49 8.29 -5.58 -12.69
CA GLY A 49 8.28 -7.00 -12.98
C GLY A 49 8.38 -7.94 -11.78
N ALA A 50 8.35 -7.43 -10.55
CA ALA A 50 8.15 -8.27 -9.38
C ALA A 50 6.78 -8.98 -9.44
N ARG A 51 6.74 -10.22 -8.96
CA ARG A 51 5.53 -11.07 -8.98
C ARG A 51 5.21 -11.66 -7.61
N GLN A 52 6.10 -11.49 -6.64
CA GLN A 52 5.85 -11.75 -5.23
C GLN A 52 6.03 -10.45 -4.45
N VAL A 53 5.21 -10.26 -3.43
CA VAL A 53 5.27 -9.11 -2.54
C VAL A 53 5.19 -9.60 -1.12
N GLU A 54 6.15 -9.19 -0.30
CA GLU A 54 6.17 -9.42 1.13
C GLU A 54 5.45 -8.28 1.83
N VAL A 55 4.39 -8.63 2.54
CA VAL A 55 3.50 -7.70 3.22
C VAL A 55 3.14 -8.23 4.59
N THR A 56 2.75 -7.33 5.48
CA THR A 56 2.23 -7.68 6.80
C THR A 56 0.86 -7.02 7.04
N ILE A 57 0.01 -7.69 7.81
CA ILE A 57 -1.26 -7.11 8.24
C ILE A 57 -0.99 -5.90 9.12
N ASN A 58 -1.68 -4.80 8.87
CA ASN A 58 -1.50 -3.53 9.57
C ASN A 58 -0.12 -2.88 9.35
N GLY A 59 0.72 -3.43 8.47
CA GLY A 59 2.11 -2.99 8.30
C GLY A 59 3.00 -3.29 9.51
N ILE A 60 2.60 -4.21 10.41
CA ILE A 60 3.38 -4.58 11.59
C ILE A 60 4.72 -5.17 11.16
N GLY A 61 5.79 -4.76 11.81
CA GLY A 61 7.15 -5.23 11.54
C GLY A 61 8.13 -4.51 12.45
N GLU A 62 9.42 -4.70 12.19
CA GLU A 62 10.47 -3.98 12.92
C GLU A 62 10.39 -2.46 12.70
N ARG A 63 10.79 -1.69 13.71
CA ARG A 63 10.90 -0.22 13.65
C ARG A 63 9.55 0.44 13.29
N ALA A 64 9.49 1.19 12.19
CA ALA A 64 8.27 1.81 11.68
C ALA A 64 7.36 0.84 10.89
N GLY A 65 7.72 -0.45 10.83
CA GLY A 65 6.95 -1.48 10.17
C GLY A 65 7.36 -1.75 8.72
N ASN A 66 6.54 -2.56 8.06
CA ASN A 66 6.74 -3.05 6.69
C ASN A 66 5.58 -2.62 5.79
N THR A 67 5.66 -3.00 4.51
CA THR A 67 4.55 -2.85 3.58
C THR A 67 3.26 -3.47 4.11
N SER A 68 2.20 -2.68 4.06
CA SER A 68 0.86 -3.10 4.50
C SER A 68 0.14 -3.94 3.44
N LEU A 69 -0.38 -5.10 3.85
CA LEU A 69 -1.16 -5.99 2.96
C LEU A 69 -2.41 -5.30 2.45
N GLU A 70 -3.14 -4.63 3.34
CA GLU A 70 -4.39 -3.97 3.00
C GLU A 70 -4.20 -2.83 2.00
N GLU A 71 -3.12 -2.05 2.12
CA GLU A 71 -2.81 -0.96 1.21
C GLU A 71 -2.46 -1.50 -0.20
N VAL A 72 -1.55 -2.47 -0.29
CA VAL A 72 -1.15 -3.10 -1.56
C VAL A 72 -2.31 -3.84 -2.22
N SER A 73 -3.09 -4.60 -1.44
CA SER A 73 -4.24 -5.33 -1.97
C SER A 73 -5.30 -4.39 -2.53
N MET A 74 -5.56 -3.27 -1.87
CA MET A 74 -6.60 -2.33 -2.30
C MET A 74 -6.17 -1.52 -3.51
N ILE A 75 -4.91 -1.07 -3.60
CA ILE A 75 -4.44 -0.35 -4.80
C ILE A 75 -4.42 -1.26 -6.03
N LEU A 76 -4.00 -2.52 -5.91
CA LEU A 76 -4.05 -3.50 -6.99
C LEU A 76 -5.49 -3.79 -7.41
N LYS A 77 -6.43 -3.87 -6.44
CA LYS A 77 -7.85 -4.07 -6.71
C LYS A 77 -8.50 -2.85 -7.38
N SER A 78 -8.21 -1.65 -6.93
CA SER A 78 -8.80 -0.42 -7.45
C SER A 78 -8.27 -0.05 -8.84
N ARG A 79 -6.99 -0.33 -9.13
CA ARG A 79 -6.35 0.00 -10.42
C ARG A 79 -6.12 -1.22 -11.31
N ARG A 80 -6.97 -2.26 -11.20
CA ARG A 80 -6.88 -3.49 -12.01
C ARG A 80 -6.68 -3.23 -13.50
N LYS A 81 -7.40 -2.27 -14.08
CA LYS A 81 -7.29 -1.90 -15.50
C LYS A 81 -5.91 -1.38 -15.89
N GLY A 82 -5.21 -0.71 -14.99
CA GLY A 82 -3.88 -0.15 -15.24
C GLY A 82 -2.74 -1.15 -15.03
N PHE A 83 -2.91 -2.11 -14.10
CA PHE A 83 -1.87 -3.09 -13.80
C PHE A 83 -1.99 -4.41 -14.55
N ASN A 84 -3.21 -4.79 -14.97
CA ASN A 84 -3.53 -6.11 -15.50
C ASN A 84 -3.04 -7.27 -14.59
N LEU A 85 -3.07 -7.03 -13.28
CA LEU A 85 -2.67 -7.99 -12.25
C LEU A 85 -3.88 -8.34 -11.38
N THR A 86 -3.91 -9.58 -10.91
CA THR A 86 -4.93 -10.06 -9.98
C THR A 86 -4.26 -10.73 -8.78
N THR A 87 -4.95 -10.68 -7.65
CA THR A 87 -4.57 -11.39 -6.43
C THR A 87 -5.76 -12.24 -5.99
N GLY A 88 -5.49 -13.36 -5.31
CA GLY A 88 -6.52 -14.19 -4.69
C GLY A 88 -7.07 -13.64 -3.37
N ILE A 89 -6.80 -12.37 -3.04
CA ILE A 89 -7.14 -11.80 -1.73
C ILE A 89 -8.62 -11.44 -1.68
N ASP A 90 -9.32 -12.01 -0.70
CA ASP A 90 -10.68 -11.61 -0.36
C ASP A 90 -10.67 -10.32 0.47
N SER A 91 -10.87 -9.19 -0.22
CA SER A 91 -10.84 -7.87 0.42
C SER A 91 -11.92 -7.69 1.50
N LYS A 92 -13.00 -8.48 1.50
CA LYS A 92 -14.05 -8.40 2.52
C LYS A 92 -13.56 -8.87 3.90
N LYS A 93 -12.52 -9.70 3.93
CA LYS A 93 -11.93 -10.25 5.17
C LYS A 93 -10.83 -9.38 5.77
N ILE A 94 -10.36 -8.36 5.06
CA ILE A 94 -9.23 -7.50 5.48
C ILE A 94 -9.50 -6.86 6.85
N HIS A 95 -10.63 -6.18 7.02
CA HIS A 95 -10.93 -5.47 8.28
C HIS A 95 -11.03 -6.42 9.48
N LYS A 96 -11.69 -7.58 9.33
CA LYS A 96 -11.77 -8.60 10.40
C LYS A 96 -10.39 -9.13 10.77
N THR A 97 -9.55 -9.40 9.77
CA THR A 97 -8.17 -9.90 9.95
C THR A 97 -7.28 -8.86 10.63
N SER A 98 -7.38 -7.60 10.21
CA SER A 98 -6.69 -6.45 10.83
C SER A 98 -7.00 -6.35 12.33
N ARG A 99 -8.27 -6.45 12.72
CA ARG A 99 -8.69 -6.44 14.13
C ARG A 99 -8.20 -7.64 14.91
N LEU A 100 -8.23 -8.84 14.31
CA LEU A 100 -7.71 -10.06 14.93
C LEU A 100 -6.21 -9.90 15.24
N VAL A 101 -5.41 -9.49 14.26
CA VAL A 101 -3.96 -9.28 14.43
C VAL A 101 -3.69 -8.19 15.46
N SER A 102 -4.43 -7.07 15.42
CA SER A 102 -4.30 -6.00 16.41
C SER A 102 -4.54 -6.49 17.85
N SER A 103 -5.55 -7.35 18.04
CA SER A 103 -5.86 -7.96 19.34
C SER A 103 -4.80 -8.96 19.79
N LEU A 104 -4.31 -9.82 18.88
CA LEU A 104 -3.33 -10.86 19.21
C LEU A 104 -1.95 -10.28 19.52
N MET A 105 -1.55 -9.21 18.82
CA MET A 105 -0.26 -8.55 19.00
C MET A 105 -0.29 -7.48 20.09
N ASN A 106 -1.46 -7.18 20.67
CA ASN A 106 -1.68 -6.06 21.58
C ASN A 106 -1.16 -4.72 21.01
N MET A 107 -1.35 -4.52 19.69
CA MET A 107 -0.92 -3.32 18.97
C MET A 107 -2.16 -2.66 18.34
N PRO A 108 -2.69 -1.56 18.91
CA PRO A 108 -3.87 -0.91 18.38
C PRO A 108 -3.61 -0.30 17.01
N VAL A 109 -4.56 -0.46 16.08
CA VAL A 109 -4.50 0.17 14.76
C VAL A 109 -4.71 1.68 14.89
N GLN A 110 -3.83 2.47 14.28
CA GLN A 110 -3.97 3.93 14.23
C GLN A 110 -5.32 4.33 13.60
N ALA A 111 -6.01 5.30 14.21
CA ALA A 111 -7.35 5.67 13.78
C ALA A 111 -7.42 6.15 12.33
N ASN A 112 -6.37 6.82 11.85
CA ASN A 112 -6.22 7.34 10.49
C ASN A 112 -5.44 6.41 9.55
N LYS A 113 -5.17 5.15 9.94
CA LYS A 113 -4.48 4.21 9.04
C LYS A 113 -5.30 3.97 7.78
N ALA A 114 -4.63 3.95 6.63
CA ALA A 114 -5.27 3.66 5.35
C ALA A 114 -6.01 2.31 5.39
N ILE A 115 -7.19 2.27 4.76
CA ILE A 115 -8.09 1.11 4.60
C ILE A 115 -8.73 0.58 5.88
N VAL A 116 -7.97 0.41 6.97
CA VAL A 116 -8.42 -0.30 8.19
C VAL A 116 -8.57 0.61 9.40
N GLY A 117 -8.11 1.86 9.33
CA GLY A 117 -8.29 2.83 10.40
C GLY A 117 -9.77 3.19 10.59
N ARG A 118 -10.18 3.39 11.85
CA ARG A 118 -11.56 3.78 12.21
C ARG A 118 -12.05 5.01 11.44
N ASN A 119 -11.14 5.95 11.16
CA ASN A 119 -11.42 7.20 10.48
C ASN A 119 -11.19 7.12 8.95
N ALA A 120 -10.72 5.99 8.42
CA ALA A 120 -10.36 5.86 7.00
C ALA A 120 -11.53 6.13 6.03
N PHE A 121 -12.77 5.95 6.50
CA PHE A 121 -13.99 6.25 5.75
C PHE A 121 -14.93 7.21 6.52
N ALA A 122 -14.45 7.80 7.62
CA ALA A 122 -15.22 8.77 8.37
C ALA A 122 -15.15 10.13 7.68
N HIS A 123 -16.30 10.75 7.42
CA HIS A 123 -16.39 12.10 6.87
C HIS A 123 -16.78 13.08 8.00
N SER A 124 -15.87 13.98 8.37
CA SER A 124 -16.18 15.15 9.20
C SER A 124 -16.71 16.27 8.30
N SER A 125 -18.02 16.26 8.04
CA SER A 125 -18.74 17.23 7.20
C SER A 125 -18.87 18.65 7.78
N GLY A 126 -18.02 19.05 8.74
CA GLY A 126 -18.24 20.26 9.54
C GLY A 126 -17.11 21.29 9.59
N ILE A 127 -15.84 20.92 9.39
CA ILE A 127 -14.70 21.86 9.60
C ILE A 127 -13.92 22.14 8.31
N HIS A 128 -14.06 21.27 7.31
CA HIS A 128 -13.47 21.51 5.98
C HIS A 128 -14.32 22.46 5.11
N GLN A 129 -15.49 22.92 5.56
CA GLN A 129 -16.26 23.98 4.87
C GLN A 129 -15.93 25.38 5.40
N ASP A 130 -15.57 25.53 6.68
CA ASP A 130 -15.27 26.85 7.25
C ASP A 130 -13.88 27.37 6.88
N GLY A 131 -12.97 26.49 6.44
CA GLY A 131 -11.72 26.87 5.78
C GLY A 131 -11.90 27.34 4.32
N VAL A 132 -13.11 27.21 3.76
CA VAL A 132 -13.51 27.69 2.41
C VAL A 132 -14.19 29.06 2.52
N GLY A 133 -13.87 29.83 3.56
CA GLY A 133 -14.26 31.23 3.73
C GLY A 133 -13.49 32.23 2.85
N LEU A 134 -12.53 31.80 2.03
CA LEU A 134 -11.87 32.62 1.01
C LEU A 134 -11.54 31.79 -0.24
N LYS A 135 -12.51 31.77 -1.18
CA LYS A 135 -12.32 31.65 -2.64
C LYS A 135 -11.52 30.43 -3.13
N TRP A 136 -12.24 29.40 -3.58
CA TRP A 136 -12.10 28.73 -4.90
C TRP A 136 -12.79 27.36 -4.85
N ARG A 137 -13.92 27.27 -5.54
CA ARG A 137 -14.81 26.11 -5.59
C ARG A 137 -14.40 25.23 -6.78
N ILE A 138 -13.71 24.11 -6.54
CA ILE A 138 -13.57 23.03 -7.52
C ILE A 138 -13.90 21.70 -6.84
N SER A 139 -14.97 21.08 -7.34
CA SER A 139 -15.51 19.81 -6.87
C SER A 139 -14.68 18.66 -7.44
N PHE A 140 -14.09 17.81 -6.60
CA PHE A 140 -13.49 16.53 -7.01
C PHE A 140 -14.47 15.40 -6.69
N LEU A 141 -15.28 15.03 -7.68
CA LEU A 141 -15.91 13.72 -7.76
C LEU A 141 -15.19 12.94 -8.88
N HIS A 142 -14.56 11.84 -8.50
CA HIS A 142 -14.00 10.88 -9.45
C HIS A 142 -15.15 10.08 -10.07
N ASN A 143 -15.28 10.17 -11.40
CA ASN A 143 -15.89 9.14 -12.26
C ASN A 143 -14.77 8.30 -12.88
#